data_AF-A0A7R8WWI4-F1
#
_entry.id   AF-A0A7R8WWI4-F1
#
_cell.length_a   1.000
_cell.length_b   1.000
_cell.length_c   1.000
_cell.angle_alpha   90.00
_cell.angle_beta   90.00
_cell.angle_gamma   90.00
#
_symmetry.space_group_name_H-M   'P 1'
#
loop_
_entity.id
_entity.type
_entity.pdbx_description
1 polymer ?
#
loop_
_entity_poly.entity_id
_entity_poly.type
_entity_poly.pdbx_seq_one_letter_code
_entity_poly.pdbx_strand_id
1 'polypeptide(L)'
;MTPALSLRTTLLASLILVLTACGSSSDGTTVSGEDLSTPLVFETGDFQNLTLEETDTLLFVREEEKLARDVYLSLYDKWQKKTFQNIATKSEQKHMDAIKVLLDGYGLNDPVINDDTGNFNNPEILSLYQQLLARGESSLEEGLQ
;
A
#
# COMPACT_ATOMS: atom_id res chain seq x y z
N MET A 1 11.69 34.18 1.31
CA MET A 1 11.65 33.15 2.37
C MET A 1 10.97 31.93 1.78
N THR A 2 11.75 31.05 1.17
CA THR A 2 11.27 29.77 0.61
C THR A 2 11.24 28.75 1.73
N PRO A 3 10.09 28.18 2.14
CA PRO A 3 10.14 26.98 2.93
C PRO A 3 10.54 25.82 2.03
N ALA A 4 11.53 25.07 2.49
CA ALA A 4 12.01 23.83 1.92
C ALA A 4 10.83 22.85 1.80
N LEU A 5 10.23 22.78 0.62
CA LEU A 5 9.33 21.70 0.23
C LEU A 5 10.24 20.48 0.03
N SER A 6 10.50 19.82 1.17
CA SER A 6 11.35 18.64 1.30
C SER A 6 11.01 17.63 0.21
N LEU A 7 12.07 17.04 -0.37
CA LEU A 7 12.17 16.08 -1.46
C LEU A 7 11.23 14.84 -1.38
N ARG A 8 10.36 14.79 -0.36
CA ARG A 8 9.37 13.76 -0.08
C ARG A 8 8.07 13.91 -0.88
N THR A 9 7.68 15.13 -1.28
CA THR A 9 6.41 15.35 -2.00
C THR A 9 6.43 14.86 -3.44
N THR A 10 7.61 14.68 -4.05
CA THR A 10 7.74 14.17 -5.43
C THR A 10 7.86 12.65 -5.51
N LEU A 11 7.94 11.93 -4.38
CA LEU A 11 8.18 10.48 -4.38
C LEU A 11 6.90 9.64 -4.19
N LEU A 12 5.79 10.26 -3.75
CA LEU A 12 4.53 9.57 -3.45
C LEU A 12 3.73 9.12 -4.69
N ALA A 13 4.11 9.52 -5.90
CA ALA A 13 3.44 9.11 -7.14
C ALA A 13 4.00 7.80 -7.74
N SER A 14 4.86 7.04 -7.04
CA SER A 14 5.51 5.85 -7.62
C SER A 14 5.69 4.66 -6.68
N LEU A 15 4.95 4.58 -5.58
CA LEU A 15 4.89 3.35 -4.79
C LEU A 15 3.71 2.47 -5.20
N ILE A 16 3.65 2.10 -6.48
CA ILE A 16 2.94 0.89 -6.88
C ILE A 16 3.80 -0.27 -6.39
N LEU A 17 3.42 -0.80 -5.23
CA LEU A 17 3.99 -1.97 -4.58
C LEU A 17 4.12 -3.13 -5.58
N VAL A 18 5.32 -3.32 -6.12
CA VAL A 18 5.67 -4.52 -6.88
C VAL A 18 5.79 -5.67 -5.87
N LEU A 19 4.69 -6.35 -5.60
CA LEU A 19 4.69 -7.73 -5.13
C LEU A 19 3.96 -8.63 -6.13
N THR A 20 4.55 -8.77 -7.32
CA THR A 20 4.31 -9.97 -8.12
C THR A 20 5.18 -11.09 -7.54
N ALA A 21 4.63 -11.80 -6.57
CA ALA A 21 5.10 -13.13 -6.21
C ALA A 21 4.86 -14.05 -7.42
N CYS A 22 5.91 -14.31 -8.20
CA CYS A 22 5.88 -15.35 -9.22
C CYS A 22 5.93 -16.70 -8.52
N GLY A 23 4.77 -17.20 -8.11
CA GLY A 23 4.54 -18.61 -7.86
C GLY A 23 4.15 -19.28 -9.18
N SER A 24 5.05 -20.07 -9.75
CA SER A 24 4.70 -21.11 -10.71
C SER A 24 5.71 -22.25 -10.58
N SER A 25 5.20 -23.36 -10.06
CA SER A 25 5.89 -24.63 -9.95
C SER A 25 6.06 -25.29 -11.32
N SER A 26 7.00 -26.25 -11.35
CA SER A 26 7.30 -27.26 -12.37
C SER A 26 8.00 -26.79 -13.65
N ASP A 27 9.31 -27.05 -13.75
CA ASP A 27 9.80 -28.03 -14.74
C ASP A 27 11.11 -28.70 -14.27
N GLY A 28 11.26 -29.98 -14.62
CA GLY A 28 12.37 -30.82 -14.18
C GLY A 28 13.65 -30.57 -14.96
N THR A 29 14.79 -30.58 -14.28
CA THR A 29 16.10 -30.80 -14.92
C THR A 29 17.03 -31.49 -13.92
N THR A 30 17.42 -32.71 -14.28
CA THR A 30 18.48 -33.49 -13.64
C THR A 30 19.84 -32.85 -13.96
N VAL A 31 20.60 -32.43 -12.95
CA VAL A 31 22.03 -32.18 -13.08
C VAL A 31 22.77 -32.86 -11.94
N SER A 32 23.69 -33.74 -12.33
CA SER A 32 24.53 -34.53 -11.45
C SER A 32 25.57 -33.68 -10.72
N GLY A 33 25.70 -34.00 -9.43
CA GLY A 33 26.72 -33.67 -8.44
C GLY A 33 27.89 -32.78 -8.83
N GLU A 34 28.04 -31.70 -8.05
CA GLU A 34 29.33 -31.25 -7.53
C GLU A 34 29.18 -30.93 -6.03
N ASP A 35 30.13 -31.47 -5.28
CA ASP A 35 30.30 -31.41 -3.83
C ASP A 35 30.52 -29.97 -3.35
N LEU A 36 29.58 -29.44 -2.56
CA LEU A 36 29.86 -28.42 -1.55
C LEU A 36 28.99 -28.68 -0.32
N SER A 37 29.59 -29.38 0.64
CA SER A 37 29.11 -29.57 2.01
C SER A 37 29.14 -28.27 2.82
N THR A 38 28.45 -27.24 2.34
CA THR A 38 27.96 -26.14 3.17
C THR A 38 26.47 -26.36 3.32
N PRO A 39 25.94 -26.63 4.53
CA PRO A 39 24.52 -26.46 4.72
C PRO A 39 24.27 -24.99 4.42
N LEU A 40 23.63 -24.71 3.28
CA LEU A 40 22.92 -23.46 3.15
C LEU A 40 21.82 -23.58 4.19
N VAL A 41 22.14 -23.12 5.39
CA VAL A 41 21.18 -22.71 6.38
C VAL A 41 20.39 -21.65 5.63
N PHE A 42 19.30 -22.07 5.00
CA PHE A 42 18.13 -21.23 4.97
C PHE A 42 17.91 -20.94 6.44
N GLU A 43 18.38 -19.77 6.89
CA GLU A 43 17.82 -19.17 8.08
C GLU A 43 16.33 -19.23 7.83
N THR A 44 15.68 -20.15 8.54
CA THR A 44 14.29 -20.03 8.86
C THR A 44 14.22 -18.67 9.51
N GLY A 45 13.95 -17.65 8.68
CA GLY A 45 13.96 -16.27 9.08
C GLY A 45 13.15 -16.23 10.34
N ASP A 46 13.86 -15.98 11.43
CA ASP A 46 13.28 -15.66 12.70
C ASP A 46 12.16 -14.67 12.38
N PHE A 47 10.98 -14.84 12.97
CA PHE A 47 9.96 -13.80 12.90
C PHE A 47 10.58 -12.59 13.61
N GLN A 48 11.45 -11.86 12.90
CA GLN A 48 12.22 -10.77 13.44
C GLN A 48 11.19 -9.75 13.82
N ASN A 49 11.10 -9.49 15.12
CA ASN A 49 10.28 -8.44 15.65
C ASN A 49 10.56 -7.18 14.84
N LEU A 50 9.49 -6.59 14.29
CA LEU A 50 9.61 -5.37 13.51
C LEU A 50 10.34 -4.32 14.33
N THR A 51 11.20 -3.56 13.68
CA THR A 51 11.69 -2.32 14.26
C THR A 51 10.54 -1.34 14.45
N LEU A 52 10.74 -0.33 15.30
CA LEU A 52 9.74 0.74 15.48
C LEU A 52 9.46 1.46 14.16
N GLU A 53 10.49 1.70 13.35
CA GLU A 53 10.35 2.36 12.05
C GLU A 53 9.53 1.51 11.06
N GLU A 54 9.75 0.20 11.01
CA GLU A 54 8.95 -0.70 10.16
C GLU A 54 7.51 -0.81 10.65
N THR A 55 7.30 -0.81 11.97
CA THR A 55 5.97 -0.80 12.57
C THR A 55 5.22 0.47 12.19
N ASP A 56 5.83 1.64 12.39
CA ASP A 56 5.24 2.94 12.03
C ASP A 56 4.96 3.02 10.52
N THR A 57 5.86 2.47 9.70
CA THR A 57 5.67 2.41 8.24
C THR A 57 4.47 1.54 7.86
N LEU A 58 4.32 0.35 8.44
CA LEU A 58 3.16 -0.51 8.16
C LEU A 58 1.83 0.13 8.56
N LEU A 59 1.80 0.81 9.71
CA LEU A 59 0.62 1.54 10.16
C LEU A 59 0.29 2.71 9.22
N PHE A 60 1.31 3.44 8.76
CA PHE A 60 1.13 4.53 7.80
C PHE A 60 0.58 4.02 6.46
N VAL A 61 1.22 3.00 5.88
CA VAL A 61 0.80 2.44 4.58
C VAL A 61 -0.62 1.88 4.66
N ARG A 62 -1.02 1.30 5.79
CA ARG A 62 -2.41 0.85 6.00
C ARG A 62 -3.44 1.96 5.80
N GLU A 63 -3.19 3.16 6.33
CA GLU A 63 -4.09 4.31 6.13
C GLU A 63 -3.89 4.99 4.77
N GLU A 64 -2.69 4.93 4.19
CA GLU A 64 -2.40 5.44 2.84
C GLU A 64 -3.20 4.68 1.76
N GLU A 65 -3.25 3.35 1.84
CA GLU A 65 -4.06 2.53 0.93
C GLU A 65 -5.57 2.81 1.09
N LYS A 66 -6.02 3.05 2.34
CA LYS A 66 -7.39 3.51 2.60
C LYS A 66 -7.66 4.86 1.95
N LEU A 67 -6.72 5.79 2.03
CA LEU A 67 -6.83 7.09 1.37
C LEU A 67 -7.00 6.94 -0.13
N ALA A 68 -6.18 6.10 -0.78
CA ALA A 68 -6.29 5.87 -2.21
C ALA A 68 -7.68 5.30 -2.58
N ARG A 69 -8.12 4.28 -1.85
CA ARG A 69 -9.46 3.67 -2.02
C ARG A 69 -10.57 4.71 -1.89
N ASP A 70 -10.54 5.49 -0.82
CA ASP A 70 -11.58 6.45 -0.46
C ASP A 70 -11.63 7.64 -1.43
N VAL A 71 -10.48 8.11 -1.94
CA VAL A 71 -10.44 9.11 -3.02
C VAL A 71 -11.12 8.56 -4.26
N TYR A 72 -10.77 7.35 -4.70
CA TYR A 72 -11.37 6.77 -5.90
C TYR A 72 -12.87 6.45 -5.74
N LEU A 73 -13.34 6.06 -4.56
CA LEU A 73 -14.77 5.92 -4.30
C LEU A 73 -15.49 7.28 -4.44
N SER A 74 -14.93 8.32 -3.84
CA SER A 74 -15.51 9.67 -3.90
C SER A 74 -15.52 10.23 -5.34
N LEU A 75 -14.43 10.03 -6.09
CA LEU A 75 -14.36 10.43 -7.50
C LEU A 75 -15.28 9.58 -8.40
N TYR A 76 -15.51 8.32 -8.07
CA TYR A 76 -16.52 7.52 -8.74
C TYR A 76 -17.93 8.09 -8.52
N ASP A 77 -18.27 8.46 -7.29
CA ASP A 77 -19.57 9.06 -6.98
C ASP A 77 -19.77 10.37 -7.76
N LYS A 78 -18.73 11.19 -7.85
CA LYS A 78 -18.74 12.47 -8.60
C LYS A 78 -18.86 12.28 -10.11
N TRP A 79 -18.00 11.45 -10.70
CA TRP A 79 -17.80 11.40 -12.16
C TRP A 79 -18.42 10.18 -12.83
N GLN A 80 -18.86 9.18 -12.06
CA GLN A 80 -19.47 7.93 -12.52
C GLN A 80 -18.59 7.15 -13.52
N LYS A 81 -17.26 7.30 -13.42
CA LYS A 81 -16.29 6.60 -14.27
C LYS A 81 -15.93 5.26 -13.66
N LYS A 82 -16.24 4.18 -14.38
CA LYS A 82 -15.97 2.80 -13.96
C LYS A 82 -14.50 2.54 -13.63
N THR A 83 -13.57 3.30 -14.21
CA THR A 83 -12.13 3.24 -13.87
C THR A 83 -11.90 3.47 -12.38
N PHE A 84 -12.46 4.54 -11.80
CA PHE A 84 -12.32 4.84 -10.37
C PHE A 84 -12.89 3.72 -9.48
N GLN A 85 -14.11 3.26 -9.77
CA GLN A 85 -14.70 2.13 -9.05
C GLN A 85 -13.85 0.87 -9.12
N ASN A 86 -13.35 0.53 -10.31
CA ASN A 86 -12.51 -0.66 -10.49
C ASN A 86 -11.23 -0.57 -9.68
N ILE A 87 -10.57 0.58 -9.66
CA ILE A 87 -9.31 0.76 -8.93
C ILE A 87 -9.58 0.64 -7.43
N ALA A 88 -10.56 1.37 -6.90
CA ALA A 88 -10.95 1.29 -5.48
C ALA A 88 -11.29 -0.15 -5.04
N THR A 89 -12.18 -0.83 -5.77
CA THR A 89 -12.74 -2.12 -5.34
C THR A 89 -11.86 -3.34 -5.66
N LYS A 90 -10.92 -3.24 -6.61
CA LYS A 90 -10.12 -4.39 -7.06
C LYS A 90 -8.63 -4.25 -6.82
N SER A 91 -8.13 -3.03 -6.65
CA SER A 91 -6.71 -2.75 -6.39
C SER A 91 -6.54 -2.32 -4.95
N GLU A 92 -7.05 -1.14 -4.58
CA GLU A 92 -6.75 -0.55 -3.26
C GLU A 92 -7.35 -1.34 -2.12
N GLN A 93 -8.56 -1.91 -2.30
CA GLN A 93 -9.10 -2.84 -1.31
C GLN A 93 -8.19 -4.07 -1.11
N LYS A 94 -7.57 -4.60 -2.18
CA LYS A 94 -6.66 -5.74 -2.03
C LYS A 94 -5.35 -5.35 -1.35
N HIS A 95 -4.82 -4.17 -1.65
CA HIS A 95 -3.64 -3.66 -0.95
C HIS A 95 -3.94 -3.47 0.53
N MET A 96 -5.05 -2.81 0.87
CA MET A 96 -5.54 -2.69 2.23
C MET A 96 -5.64 -4.05 2.93
N ASP A 97 -6.29 -5.04 2.31
CA ASP A 97 -6.44 -6.38 2.87
C ASP A 97 -5.09 -7.06 3.08
N ALA A 98 -4.14 -6.91 2.15
CA ALA A 98 -2.80 -7.48 2.27
C ALA A 98 -2.03 -6.87 3.44
N ILE A 99 -2.07 -5.54 3.62
CA ILE A 99 -1.42 -4.89 4.76
C ILE A 99 -2.11 -5.29 6.07
N LYS A 100 -3.43 -5.44 6.08
CA LYS A 100 -4.15 -5.94 7.26
C LYS A 100 -3.65 -7.33 7.68
N VAL A 101 -3.43 -8.25 6.73
CA VAL A 101 -2.86 -9.57 7.03
C VAL A 101 -1.48 -9.45 7.68
N LEU A 102 -0.64 -8.49 7.24
CA LEU A 102 0.65 -8.23 7.88
C LEU A 102 0.48 -7.71 9.31
N LEU A 103 -0.38 -6.71 9.52
CA LEU A 103 -0.65 -6.17 10.87
C LEU A 103 -1.13 -7.26 11.83
N ASP A 104 -2.09 -8.08 11.38
CA ASP A 104 -2.63 -9.19 12.16
C ASP A 104 -1.52 -10.24 12.44
N GLY A 105 -0.65 -10.52 11.46
CA GLY A 105 0.47 -11.46 11.58
C GLY A 105 1.56 -11.02 12.57
N TYR A 106 1.80 -9.72 12.70
CA TYR A 106 2.73 -9.14 13.68
C TYR A 106 2.05 -8.74 15.00
N GLY A 107 0.73 -8.95 15.16
CA GLY A 107 -0.01 -8.59 16.37
C GLY A 107 -0.14 -7.08 16.61
N LEU A 108 -0.11 -6.29 15.54
CA LEU A 108 -0.24 -4.83 15.58
C LEU A 108 -1.72 -4.42 15.56
N ASN A 109 -2.05 -3.33 16.25
CA ASN A 109 -3.40 -2.77 16.20
C ASN A 109 -3.65 -2.09 14.84
N ASP A 110 -4.77 -2.43 14.19
CA ASP A 110 -5.17 -1.82 12.93
C ASP A 110 -5.52 -0.32 13.16
N PRO A 111 -4.84 0.62 12.46
CA PRO A 111 -5.15 2.03 12.57
C PRO A 111 -6.48 2.38 11.89
N VAL A 112 -7.07 1.51 11.06
CA VAL A 112 -8.40 1.74 10.48
C VAL A 112 -9.48 1.26 11.45
N ILE A 113 -9.84 2.11 12.41
CA ILE A 113 -10.86 1.80 13.44
C ILE A 113 -12.28 2.07 12.92
N ASN A 114 -12.43 3.09 12.06
CA ASN A 114 -13.67 3.37 11.34
C ASN A 114 -13.36 3.36 9.83
N ASP A 115 -14.03 2.46 9.10
CA ASP A 115 -13.85 2.29 7.66
C ASP A 115 -14.76 3.19 6.80
N ASP A 116 -15.50 4.11 7.41
CA ASP A 116 -16.25 5.15 6.71
C ASP A 116 -15.30 5.99 5.80
N THR A 117 -15.79 6.35 4.62
CA THR A 117 -15.04 7.15 3.64
C THR A 117 -14.61 8.48 4.23
N GLY A 118 -13.32 8.80 4.10
CA GLY A 118 -12.77 10.07 4.58
C GLY A 118 -12.46 10.10 6.08
N ASN A 119 -12.65 9.00 6.80
CA ASN A 119 -12.28 8.88 8.22
C ASN A 119 -10.84 8.34 8.35
N PHE A 120 -9.95 9.12 8.94
CA PHE A 120 -8.54 8.76 9.15
C PHE A 120 -8.10 9.15 10.55
N ASN A 121 -7.31 8.28 11.17
CA ASN A 121 -6.70 8.54 12.47
C ASN A 121 -5.44 9.40 12.32
N ASN A 122 -4.65 9.18 11.26
CA ASN A 122 -3.50 10.02 10.98
C ASN A 122 -3.91 11.38 10.35
N PRO A 123 -3.62 12.52 11.00
CA PRO A 123 -4.00 13.84 10.49
C PRO A 123 -3.27 14.23 9.19
N GLU A 124 -2.09 13.69 8.92
CA GLU A 124 -1.37 13.91 7.65
C GLU A 124 -2.11 13.24 6.49
N ILE A 125 -2.56 12.00 6.68
CA ILE A 125 -3.37 11.26 5.70
C ILE A 125 -4.71 11.97 5.48
N LEU A 126 -5.39 12.41 6.55
CA LEU A 126 -6.64 13.18 6.41
C LEU A 126 -6.46 14.45 5.56
N SER A 127 -5.37 15.19 5.80
CA SER A 127 -5.04 16.39 5.04
C SER A 127 -4.77 16.07 3.57
N LEU A 128 -4.07 14.97 3.28
CA LEU A 128 -3.79 14.55 1.91
C LEU A 128 -5.06 14.10 1.19
N TYR A 129 -5.95 13.35 1.87
CA TYR A 129 -7.25 12.95 1.33
C TYR A 129 -8.06 14.17 0.89
N GLN A 130 -8.17 15.19 1.75
CA GLN A 130 -8.91 16.42 1.45
C GLN A 130 -8.32 17.18 0.26
N GLN A 131 -6.99 17.26 0.17
CA GLN A 131 -6.30 17.92 -0.94
C GLN A 131 -6.51 17.20 -2.27
N LEU A 132 -6.33 15.88 -2.30
CA LEU A 132 -6.51 15.07 -3.51
C LEU A 132 -7.96 15.04 -3.96
N LEU A 133 -8.91 14.93 -3.02
CA LEU A 133 -10.32 15.00 -3.33
C LEU A 133 -10.70 16.34 -3.95
N ALA A 134 -10.32 17.45 -3.31
CA ALA A 134 -10.61 18.79 -3.83
C ALA A 134 -10.02 19.00 -5.24
N ARG A 135 -8.80 18.50 -5.48
CA ARG A 135 -8.17 18.53 -6.81
C ARG A 135 -8.94 17.68 -7.82
N GLY A 136 -9.20 16.41 -7.51
CA GLY A 136 -9.85 15.47 -8.43
C GLY A 136 -11.33 15.78 -8.70
N GLU A 137 -11.99 16.52 -7.81
CA GLU A 137 -13.36 17.01 -8.02
C GLU A 137 -13.42 18.30 -8.86
N SER A 138 -12.29 18.98 -9.07
CA SER A 138 -12.25 20.24 -9.82
C SER A 138 -12.51 20.05 -11.32
N SER A 139 -12.03 18.94 -11.89
CA SER A 139 -12.32 18.50 -13.25
C SER A 139 -12.08 17.00 -13.39
N LEU A 140 -12.67 16.38 -14.42
CA LEU A 140 -12.43 14.97 -14.70
C LEU A 140 -10.96 14.73 -15.08
N GLU A 141 -10.34 15.68 -15.79
CA GLU A 141 -8.94 15.62 -16.18
C GLU A 141 -8.01 15.61 -14.97
N GLU A 142 -8.30 16.42 -13.94
CA GLU A 142 -7.55 16.39 -12.69
C GLU A 142 -7.82 15.12 -11.89
N GLY A 143 -9.04 14.59 -11.92
CA GLY A 143 -9.35 13.31 -11.27
C GLY A 143 -8.63 12.10 -11.88
N LEU A 144 -8.14 12.21 -13.12
CA LEU A 144 -7.41 11.15 -13.82
C LEU A 144 -5.88 11.29 -13.75
N GLN A 145 -5.36 12.35 -13.13
CA GLN A 145 -3.93 12.60 -12.92
C GLN A 145 -3.47 12.09 -11.55
#